data_AF-A0A6N6SVI3-F1
#
_entry.id   AF-A0A6N6SVI3-F1
#
_cell.length_a   1.000
_cell.length_b   1.000
_cell.length_c   1.000
_cell.angle_alpha   90.00
_cell.angle_beta   90.00
_cell.angle_gamma   90.00
#
_symmetry.space_group_name_H-M   'P 1'
#
loop_
_entity.id
_entity.type
_entity.pdbx_description
1 polymer ?
#
loop_
_entity_poly.entity_id
_entity_poly.type
_entity_poly.pdbx_seq_one_letter_code
_entity_poly.pdbx_strand_id
1 'polypeptide(L)'
;MSKTTKALSGASQDAYFRRVLKAFPNVPDDVRDRLVQQLRREIAQVRLRTAIRRETLQGAPPPEPAQGVASTTAALPAAPAPGPFDPYSPNLIVVVRTSGREAALAALAAIDSADNLRLLAREQRLSIGADCASLAEMRAAIVTAAERRIANRKAAAS
;
A
#
# COMPACT_ATOMS: atom_id res chain seq x y z
N MET A 1 -21.01 -12.21 -12.35
CA MET A 1 -19.97 -11.18 -12.64
C MET A 1 -18.59 -11.78 -12.41
N SER A 2 -18.05 -12.45 -13.44
CA SER A 2 -16.86 -13.31 -13.36
C SER A 2 -15.59 -12.47 -13.27
N LYS A 3 -14.91 -12.49 -12.11
CA LYS A 3 -13.61 -11.83 -11.92
C LYS A 3 -12.53 -12.69 -12.59
N THR A 4 -12.26 -12.42 -13.87
CA THR A 4 -11.26 -13.16 -14.65
C THR A 4 -9.87 -12.89 -14.08
N THR A 5 -9.35 -13.85 -13.29
CA THR A 5 -7.97 -13.85 -12.78
C THR A 5 -7.13 -14.66 -13.74
N LYS A 6 -6.07 -14.07 -14.29
CA LYS A 6 -5.16 -14.78 -15.20
C LYS A 6 -3.92 -15.24 -14.43
N ALA A 7 -3.72 -16.55 -14.36
CA ALA A 7 -2.45 -17.12 -13.92
C ALA A 7 -1.44 -17.02 -15.06
N LEU A 8 -0.28 -16.43 -14.80
CA LEU A 8 0.88 -16.50 -15.69
C LEU A 8 1.94 -17.40 -15.04
N SER A 9 2.55 -18.24 -15.87
CA SER A 9 3.68 -19.08 -15.51
C SER A 9 4.63 -19.18 -16.71
N GLY A 10 5.90 -19.52 -16.45
CA GLY A 10 6.93 -19.70 -17.47
C GLY A 10 7.16 -18.45 -18.33
N ALA A 11 7.23 -18.63 -19.65
CA ALA A 11 7.58 -17.55 -20.60
C ALA A 11 6.65 -16.31 -20.52
N SER A 12 5.39 -16.51 -20.15
CA SER A 12 4.43 -15.40 -20.01
C SER A 12 4.68 -14.56 -18.76
N GLN A 13 5.25 -15.15 -17.72
CA GLN A 13 5.65 -14.47 -16.50
C GLN A 13 6.93 -13.65 -16.73
N ASP A 14 7.91 -14.21 -17.44
CA ASP A 14 9.14 -13.51 -17.83
C ASP A 14 8.84 -12.27 -18.67
N ALA A 15 7.93 -12.38 -19.65
CA ALA A 15 7.48 -11.25 -20.46
C ALA A 15 6.76 -10.17 -19.61
N TYR A 16 6.00 -10.58 -18.59
CA TYR A 16 5.36 -9.64 -17.68
C TYR A 16 6.38 -8.89 -16.82
N PHE A 17 7.35 -9.59 -16.23
CA PHE A 17 8.40 -8.96 -15.42
C PHE A 17 9.24 -7.98 -16.23
N ARG A 18 9.68 -8.36 -17.44
CA ARG A 18 10.38 -7.45 -18.36
C ARG A 18 9.56 -6.21 -18.66
N ARG A 19 8.25 -6.36 -18.93
CA ARG A 19 7.36 -5.23 -19.19
C ARG A 19 7.20 -4.31 -17.98
N VAL A 20 7.14 -4.86 -16.77
CA VAL A 20 7.05 -4.06 -15.54
C VAL A 20 8.36 -3.32 -15.28
N LEU A 21 9.50 -4.00 -15.36
CA LEU A 21 10.81 -3.41 -15.10
C LEU A 21 11.18 -2.33 -16.14
N LYS A 22 10.77 -2.51 -17.41
CA LYS A 22 10.94 -1.49 -18.45
C LYS A 22 10.18 -0.19 -18.17
N ALA A 23 9.14 -0.20 -17.33
CA ALA A 23 8.43 1.00 -16.91
C ALA A 23 9.24 1.86 -15.91
N PHE A 24 10.36 1.35 -15.39
CA PHE A 24 11.24 2.05 -14.45
C PHE A 24 12.57 2.39 -15.14
N PRO A 25 12.73 3.62 -15.68
CA PRO A 25 13.93 4.00 -16.44
C PRO A 25 15.19 4.07 -15.55
N ASN A 26 15.04 4.20 -14.23
CA ASN A 26 16.14 4.36 -13.28
C ASN A 26 16.96 3.08 -13.03
N VAL A 27 16.58 1.95 -13.64
CA VAL A 27 17.29 0.66 -13.51
C VAL A 27 18.05 0.36 -14.80
N PRO A 28 19.38 0.14 -14.77
CA PRO A 28 20.14 -0.29 -15.95
C PRO A 28 19.66 -1.65 -16.48
N ASP A 29 19.72 -1.86 -17.80
CA ASP A 29 19.18 -3.07 -18.43
C ASP A 29 19.84 -4.37 -17.91
N ASP A 30 21.15 -4.36 -17.63
CA ASP A 30 21.85 -5.51 -17.03
C ASP A 30 21.30 -5.89 -15.64
N VAL A 31 20.87 -4.88 -14.86
CA VAL A 31 20.28 -5.08 -13.54
C VAL A 31 18.84 -5.60 -13.69
N ARG A 32 18.11 -5.15 -14.71
CA ARG A 32 16.76 -5.66 -15.01
C ARG A 32 16.80 -7.14 -15.33
N ASP A 33 17.75 -7.60 -16.15
CA ASP A 33 17.84 -9.02 -16.49
C ASP A 33 18.22 -9.90 -15.29
N ARG A 34 19.11 -9.43 -14.41
CA ARG A 34 19.41 -10.11 -13.14
C ARG A 34 18.18 -10.21 -12.23
N LEU A 35 17.41 -9.13 -12.13
CA LEU A 35 16.16 -9.11 -11.37
C LEU A 35 15.11 -10.08 -11.95
N VAL A 36 14.97 -10.15 -13.27
CA VAL A 36 14.06 -11.12 -13.91
C VAL A 36 14.47 -12.57 -13.59
N GLN A 37 15.77 -12.88 -13.64
CA GLN A 37 16.27 -14.22 -13.30
C GLN A 37 16.03 -14.58 -11.83
N GLN A 38 16.23 -13.62 -10.92
CA GLN A 38 15.96 -13.83 -9.50
C GLN A 38 14.45 -14.05 -9.25
N LEU A 39 13.61 -13.18 -9.81
CA LEU A 39 12.15 -13.28 -9.68
C LEU A 39 11.61 -14.59 -10.27
N ARG A 40 12.20 -15.10 -11.35
CA ARG A 40 11.84 -16.40 -11.93
C ARG A 40 12.19 -17.58 -11.01
N ARG A 41 13.31 -17.52 -10.29
CA ARG A 41 13.71 -18.58 -9.34
C ARG A 41 12.82 -18.58 -8.10
N GLU A 42 12.45 -17.41 -7.60
CA GLU A 42 11.71 -17.29 -6.34
C GLU A 42 10.19 -17.39 -6.53
N ILE A 43 9.67 -17.04 -7.70
CA ILE A 43 8.23 -16.94 -7.94
C ILE A 43 7.79 -17.99 -8.97
N ALA A 44 7.15 -19.06 -8.48
CA ALA A 44 6.64 -20.15 -9.34
C ALA A 44 5.37 -19.76 -10.14
N GLN A 45 4.56 -18.83 -9.64
CA GLN A 45 3.30 -18.44 -10.29
C GLN A 45 2.88 -17.01 -9.94
N VAL A 46 2.42 -16.25 -10.95
CA VAL A 46 1.88 -14.90 -10.77
C VAL A 46 0.40 -14.89 -11.12
N ARG A 47 -0.45 -14.35 -10.23
CA ARG A 47 -1.90 -14.19 -10.47
C ARG A 47 -2.23 -12.72 -10.70
N LEU A 48 -2.64 -12.39 -11.92
CA LEU A 48 -3.01 -11.03 -12.30
C LEU A 48 -4.51 -10.82 -12.20
N ARG A 49 -4.90 -9.74 -11.52
CA ARG A 49 -6.27 -9.22 -11.55
C ARG A 49 -6.39 -8.27 -12.73
N THR A 50 -7.07 -8.74 -13.77
CA THR A 50 -7.14 -8.09 -15.10
C THR A 50 -8.00 -6.82 -15.14
N ALA A 51 -8.58 -6.38 -14.02
CA ALA A 51 -9.54 -5.27 -13.97
C ALA A 51 -8.92 -3.87 -13.83
N ILE A 52 -7.59 -3.70 -13.77
CA ILE A 52 -6.95 -2.38 -13.56
C ILE A 52 -5.78 -2.14 -14.53
N ARG A 53 -5.95 -2.39 -15.83
CA ARG A 53 -4.86 -2.03 -16.76
C ARG A 53 -5.33 -1.59 -18.13
N ARG A 54 -5.88 -0.38 -18.20
CA ARG A 54 -5.83 0.37 -19.46
C ARG A 54 -5.81 1.90 -19.39
N GLU A 55 -5.67 2.57 -18.24
CA GLU A 55 -6.02 4.01 -18.21
C GLU A 55 -5.05 4.97 -17.50
N THR A 56 -3.75 4.66 -17.38
CA THR A 56 -2.81 5.63 -16.76
C THR A 56 -1.53 5.88 -17.56
N LEU A 57 -1.58 5.74 -18.88
CA LEU A 57 -0.50 6.22 -19.78
C LEU A 57 -1.00 7.34 -20.67
N GLN A 58 -1.43 8.46 -20.08
CA GLN A 58 -1.34 9.75 -20.76
C GLN A 58 -1.45 10.90 -19.78
N GLY A 59 -0.39 11.72 -19.72
CA GLY A 59 -0.45 13.09 -19.22
C GLY A 59 0.18 13.32 -17.84
N ALA A 60 1.51 13.51 -17.81
CA ALA A 60 2.12 14.54 -16.97
C ALA A 60 3.55 14.84 -17.49
N PRO A 61 3.86 16.10 -17.87
CA PRO A 61 5.19 16.50 -18.36
C PRO A 61 6.21 16.60 -17.21
N PRO A 62 7.52 16.52 -17.51
CA PRO A 62 8.58 16.53 -16.49
C PRO A 62 8.87 17.94 -15.96
N PRO A 63 9.06 18.14 -14.64
CA PRO A 63 9.65 19.36 -14.12
C PRO A 63 11.18 19.30 -14.21
N GLU A 64 11.77 20.41 -14.69
CA GLU A 64 13.21 20.67 -14.76
C GLU A 64 13.89 20.71 -13.38
N PRO A 65 15.22 20.47 -13.30
CA PRO A 65 15.97 20.50 -12.05
C PRO A 65 16.42 21.93 -11.72
N ALA A 66 15.97 22.47 -10.58
CA ALA A 66 16.56 23.68 -10.00
C ALA A 66 17.54 23.30 -8.88
N GLN A 67 18.81 23.59 -9.12
CA GLN A 67 19.92 23.53 -8.18
C GLN A 67 19.93 24.74 -7.23
N GLY A 68 20.58 24.57 -6.07
CA GLY A 68 21.06 25.64 -5.18
C GLY A 68 20.11 25.91 -4.00
N VAL A 69 20.55 25.95 -2.75
CA VAL A 69 21.83 26.42 -2.21
C VAL A 69 22.17 25.71 -0.90
N ALA A 70 23.47 25.52 -0.68
CA ALA A 70 24.06 25.03 0.55
C ALA A 70 23.83 26.02 1.71
N SER A 71 23.61 25.47 2.91
CA SER A 71 24.07 26.10 4.15
C SER A 71 24.44 25.02 5.16
N THR A 72 25.74 24.93 5.40
CA THR A 72 26.41 24.14 6.41
C THR A 72 26.08 24.69 7.79
N THR A 73 25.65 23.85 8.73
CA THR A 73 26.12 23.83 10.14
C THR A 73 25.52 22.63 10.84
N ALA A 74 26.40 21.79 11.37
CA ALA A 74 26.09 20.60 12.14
C ALA A 74 25.55 20.98 13.53
N ALA A 75 24.39 20.45 13.90
CA ALA A 75 23.96 20.30 15.30
C ALA A 75 22.81 19.29 15.42
N LEU A 76 23.13 18.10 15.97
CA LEU A 76 22.25 17.02 16.49
C LEU A 76 21.15 16.44 15.57
N PRO A 77 20.86 15.11 15.64
CA PRO A 77 19.82 14.51 14.82
C PRO A 77 18.43 14.94 15.32
N ALA A 78 17.91 16.04 14.77
CA ALA A 78 16.50 16.38 14.87
C ALA A 78 15.70 15.29 14.14
N ALA A 79 14.72 14.72 14.82
CA ALA A 79 13.81 13.71 14.29
C ALA A 79 13.28 14.14 12.91
N PRO A 80 13.19 13.22 11.93
CA PRO A 80 12.69 13.55 10.60
C PRO A 80 11.29 14.13 10.73
N ALA A 81 11.08 15.31 10.12
CA ALA A 81 9.77 15.92 10.01
C ALA A 81 8.78 14.86 9.54
N PRO A 82 7.60 14.72 10.18
CA PRO A 82 6.64 13.70 9.80
C PRO A 82 6.29 13.91 8.33
N GLY A 83 6.67 12.94 7.50
CA GLY A 83 6.28 12.90 6.10
C GLY A 83 4.76 12.88 5.95
N PRO A 84 4.23 13.06 4.73
CA PRO A 84 2.79 12.99 4.49
C PRO A 84 2.22 11.69 5.09
N PHE A 85 1.12 11.81 5.84
CA PHE A 85 0.47 10.68 6.50
C PHE A 85 0.12 9.60 5.47
N ASP A 86 0.67 8.40 5.65
CA ASP A 86 0.36 7.26 4.81
C ASP A 86 -0.84 6.48 5.39
N PRO A 87 -2.01 6.52 4.74
CA PRO A 87 -3.21 5.81 5.19
C PRO A 87 -3.08 4.27 5.17
N TYR A 88 -2.01 3.73 4.57
CA TYR A 88 -1.73 2.28 4.52
C TYR A 88 -0.69 1.80 5.56
N SER A 89 0.02 2.72 6.23
CA SER A 89 1.02 2.45 7.28
C SER A 89 0.47 2.74 8.67
N PRO A 90 -0.74 2.22 8.97
CA PRO A 90 -0.80 0.82 9.39
C PRO A 90 -1.83 -0.01 8.63
N ASN A 91 -1.43 -1.18 8.13
CA ASN A 91 -2.33 -2.13 7.47
C ASN A 91 -3.22 -2.82 8.52
N LEU A 92 -4.30 -2.17 8.92
CA LEU A 92 -5.14 -2.57 10.06
C LEU A 92 -5.66 -3.99 9.95
N ILE A 93 -5.97 -4.46 8.75
CA ILE A 93 -6.45 -5.82 8.53
C ILE A 93 -5.36 -6.84 8.91
N VAL A 94 -4.10 -6.55 8.59
CA VAL A 94 -2.96 -7.40 8.97
C VAL A 94 -2.74 -7.33 10.47
N VAL A 95 -2.69 -6.12 11.04
CA VAL A 95 -2.45 -5.91 12.48
C VAL A 95 -3.51 -6.62 13.33
N VAL A 96 -4.80 -6.46 13.00
CA VAL A 96 -5.90 -7.17 13.70
C VAL A 96 -5.75 -8.68 13.58
N ARG A 97 -5.30 -9.18 12.42
CA ARG A 97 -5.13 -10.63 12.18
C ARG A 97 -3.94 -11.23 12.90
N THR A 98 -2.80 -10.52 12.98
CA THR A 98 -1.55 -11.05 13.54
C THR A 98 -1.42 -10.77 15.03
N SER A 99 -1.89 -9.61 15.46
CA SER A 99 -1.58 -9.02 16.77
C SER A 99 -2.84 -8.68 17.56
N GLY A 100 -4.02 -8.83 16.96
CA GLY A 100 -5.31 -8.66 17.62
C GLY A 100 -5.78 -7.22 17.76
N ARG A 101 -6.90 -7.07 18.47
CA ARG A 101 -7.64 -5.81 18.65
C ARG A 101 -6.83 -4.73 19.38
N GLU A 102 -6.14 -5.11 20.45
CA GLU A 102 -5.33 -4.21 21.29
C GLU A 102 -4.21 -3.54 20.50
N ALA A 103 -3.46 -4.33 19.71
CA ALA A 103 -2.39 -3.81 18.87
C ALA A 103 -2.91 -2.86 17.78
N ALA A 104 -4.10 -3.12 17.24
CA ALA A 104 -4.75 -2.24 16.28
C ALA A 104 -5.18 -0.91 16.90
N LEU A 105 -5.69 -0.93 18.14
CA LEU A 105 -6.00 0.29 18.89
C LEU A 105 -4.73 1.08 19.24
N ALA A 106 -3.64 0.41 19.61
CA ALA A 106 -2.35 1.06 19.87
C ALA A 106 -1.76 1.72 18.61
N ALA A 107 -1.84 1.06 17.45
CA ALA A 107 -1.41 1.63 16.18
C ALA A 107 -2.26 2.85 15.77
N LEU A 108 -3.55 2.83 16.07
CA LEU A 108 -4.45 3.95 15.84
C LEU A 108 -4.29 5.06 16.89
N ALA A 109 -3.77 4.76 18.09
CA ALA A 109 -3.52 5.74 19.14
C ALA A 109 -2.45 6.74 18.74
N ALA A 110 -1.50 6.34 17.89
CA ALA A 110 -0.47 7.22 17.32
C ALA A 110 -1.01 8.22 16.27
N ILE A 111 -2.30 8.14 15.91
CA ILE A 111 -2.92 9.02 14.91
C ILE A 111 -3.84 10.02 15.61
N ASP A 112 -3.37 11.25 15.78
CA ASP A 112 -4.10 12.29 16.54
C ASP A 112 -5.06 13.14 15.70
N SER A 113 -5.16 12.88 14.39
CA SER A 113 -6.04 13.62 13.48
C SER A 113 -7.27 12.80 13.09
N ALA A 114 -8.46 13.38 13.29
CA ALA A 114 -9.73 12.78 12.87
C ALA A 114 -9.82 12.63 11.35
N ASP A 115 -9.27 13.57 10.59
CA ASP A 115 -9.25 13.51 9.13
C ASP A 115 -8.34 12.38 8.63
N ASN A 116 -7.21 12.15 9.31
CA ASN A 116 -6.32 11.03 8.99
C ASN A 116 -6.98 9.67 9.27
N LEU A 117 -7.76 9.56 10.35
CA LEU A 117 -8.53 8.35 10.67
C LEU A 117 -9.63 8.09 9.63
N ARG A 118 -10.34 9.13 9.17
CA ARG A 118 -11.35 9.02 8.11
C ARG A 118 -10.71 8.67 6.76
N LEU A 119 -9.57 9.28 6.43
CA LEU A 119 -8.80 8.98 5.22
C LEU A 119 -8.37 7.51 5.23
N LEU A 120 -7.82 7.04 6.34
CA LEU A 120 -7.44 5.64 6.54
C LEU A 120 -8.64 4.71 6.35
N ALA A 121 -9.78 5.01 6.99
CA ALA A 121 -10.97 4.18 6.87
C ALA A 121 -11.46 4.10 5.42
N ARG A 122 -11.47 5.23 4.71
CA ARG A 122 -11.87 5.30 3.30
C ARG A 122 -10.93 4.50 2.39
N GLU A 123 -9.62 4.72 2.50
CA GLU A 123 -8.61 4.07 1.67
C GLU A 123 -8.55 2.57 1.91
N GLN A 124 -8.66 2.14 3.17
CA GLN A 124 -8.72 0.73 3.52
C GLN A 124 -10.10 0.11 3.28
N ARG A 125 -11.09 0.90 2.83
CA ARG A 125 -12.50 0.53 2.61
C ARG A 125 -13.15 -0.10 3.85
N LEU A 126 -12.93 0.51 5.00
CA LEU A 126 -13.55 0.18 6.29
C LEU A 126 -14.79 1.07 6.45
N SER A 127 -15.96 0.43 6.53
CA SER A 127 -17.23 1.14 6.73
C SER A 127 -17.34 1.56 8.20
N ILE A 128 -17.08 2.83 8.48
CA ILE A 128 -17.32 3.45 9.79
C ILE A 128 -18.65 4.20 9.76
N GLY A 129 -19.38 4.18 10.88
CA GLY A 129 -20.59 5.00 11.05
C GLY A 129 -20.21 6.48 11.07
N ALA A 130 -21.02 7.32 10.42
CA ALA A 130 -20.78 8.76 10.37
C ALA A 130 -20.90 9.45 11.75
N ASP A 131 -21.50 8.77 12.71
CA ASP A 131 -21.86 9.30 14.04
C ASP A 131 -20.76 9.19 15.10
N CYS A 132 -19.49 9.05 14.71
CA CYS A 132 -18.38 9.01 15.68
C CYS A 132 -18.07 10.45 16.15
N ALA A 133 -18.48 10.80 17.37
CA ALA A 133 -18.29 12.13 17.96
C ALA A 133 -16.88 12.33 18.55
N SER A 134 -16.21 11.24 18.93
CA SER A 134 -14.87 11.27 19.53
C SER A 134 -13.82 10.49 18.71
N LEU A 135 -12.54 10.89 18.86
CA LEU A 135 -11.41 10.15 18.29
C LEU A 135 -11.37 8.70 18.81
N ALA A 136 -11.67 8.48 20.09
CA ALA A 136 -11.68 7.15 20.70
C ALA A 136 -12.75 6.24 20.07
N GLU A 137 -13.97 6.76 19.89
CA GLU A 137 -15.06 6.03 19.21
C GLU A 137 -14.71 5.74 17.75
N MET A 138 -14.11 6.70 17.05
CA MET A 138 -13.68 6.51 15.67
C MET A 138 -12.64 5.40 15.55
N ARG A 139 -11.62 5.39 16.43
CA ARG A 139 -10.61 4.34 16.48
C ARG A 139 -11.25 2.97 16.76
N ALA A 140 -12.17 2.89 17.72
CA ALA A 140 -12.89 1.66 18.03
C ALA A 140 -13.75 1.16 16.85
N ALA A 141 -14.47 2.06 16.18
CA ALA A 141 -15.30 1.76 15.02
C ALA A 141 -14.48 1.23 13.83
N ILE A 142 -13.30 1.83 13.59
CA ILE A 142 -12.36 1.37 12.56
C ILE A 142 -11.91 -0.08 12.83
N VAL A 143 -11.57 -0.39 14.09
CA VAL A 143 -11.14 -1.75 14.46
C VAL A 143 -12.29 -2.75 14.31
N THR A 144 -13.50 -2.43 14.76
CA THR A 144 -14.68 -3.29 14.57
C THR A 144 -15.01 -3.50 13.09
N ALA A 145 -14.86 -2.47 12.25
CA ALA A 145 -15.04 -2.60 10.80
C ALA A 145 -13.97 -3.53 10.18
N ALA A 146 -12.72 -3.45 10.65
CA ALA A 146 -11.65 -4.34 10.21
C ALA A 146 -11.92 -5.80 10.61
N GLU A 147 -12.34 -6.05 11.85
CA GLU A 147 -12.73 -7.39 12.34
C GLU A 147 -13.89 -7.99 11.53
N ARG A 148 -14.97 -7.22 11.31
CA ARG A 148 -16.10 -7.64 10.48
C ARG A 148 -15.66 -8.03 9.07
N ARG A 149 -14.73 -7.28 8.48
CA ARG A 149 -14.21 -7.58 7.16
C ARG A 149 -13.35 -8.85 7.13
N ILE A 150 -12.58 -9.11 8.18
CA ILE A 150 -11.82 -10.36 8.32
C ILE A 150 -12.79 -11.54 8.46
N ALA A 151 -13.80 -11.41 9.32
CA ALA A 151 -14.83 -12.42 9.53
C ALA A 151 -15.59 -12.73 8.23
N ASN A 152 -16.06 -11.71 7.49
CA ASN A 152 -16.73 -11.87 6.21
C ASN A 152 -15.83 -12.54 5.16
N ARG A 153 -14.54 -12.21 5.13
CA ARG A 153 -13.59 -12.87 4.23
C ARG A 153 -13.33 -14.32 4.61
N LYS A 154 -13.29 -14.64 5.90
CA LYS A 154 -13.13 -16.02 6.40
C LYS A 154 -14.37 -16.85 6.08
N ALA A 155 -15.56 -16.31 6.33
CA ALA A 155 -16.84 -16.96 6.00
C ALA A 155 -17.03 -17.17 4.49
N ALA A 156 -16.55 -16.27 3.63
CA ALA A 156 -16.59 -16.45 2.18
C ALA A 156 -15.54 -17.44 1.63
N ALA A 157 -14.62 -17.91 2.47
CA ALA A 157 -13.56 -18.84 2.10
C ALA A 157 -13.77 -20.25 2.69
N SER A 158 -14.76 -20.43 3.56
CA SER A 158 -15.26 -21.72 4.04
C SER A 158 -16.52 -22.10 3.29
#